data_AF-V7DAE8-F1
#
_entry.id   AF-V7DAE8-F1
#
_cell.length_a   1.000
_cell.length_b   1.000
_cell.length_c   1.000
_cell.angle_alpha   90.00
_cell.angle_beta   90.00
_cell.angle_gamma   90.00
#
_symmetry.space_group_name_H-M   'P 1'
#
loop_
_entity.id
_entity.type
_entity.pdbx_description
1 polymer ?
#
loop_
_entity_poly.entity_id
_entity_poly.type
_entity_poly.pdbx_seq_one_letter_code
_entity_poly.pdbx_strand_id
1 'polypeptide(L)'
;MAQCPACGSPAMAGVVRNRGKHNGLRYLACSLCACEWHVVRVKCVYCESSKDLRYTSLDDDRHAPGKAPLRAECCPECESYLKQNYLENDAAAEPLADDLASLALDIRLDEEGFHRLAPNLMLAPG
;
A
#
# COMPACT_ATOMS: atom_id res chain seq x y z
N MET A 1 -2.80 -15.04 -3.17
CA MET A 1 -2.47 -13.71 -3.70
C MET A 1 -3.75 -12.91 -3.91
N ALA A 2 -3.86 -11.73 -3.32
CA ALA A 2 -5.07 -10.92 -3.41
C ALA A 2 -5.26 -10.34 -4.81
N GLN A 3 -6.11 -10.97 -5.61
CA GLN A 3 -6.47 -10.53 -6.96
C GLN A 3 -7.76 -9.70 -6.94
N CYS A 4 -7.87 -8.77 -7.86
CA CYS A 4 -9.07 -7.96 -8.02
C CYS A 4 -10.27 -8.85 -8.38
N PRO A 5 -11.41 -8.75 -7.66
CA PRO A 5 -12.59 -9.56 -7.96
C PRO A 5 -13.29 -9.15 -9.26
N ALA A 6 -12.98 -7.98 -9.81
CA ALA A 6 -13.58 -7.49 -11.05
C ALA A 6 -12.80 -7.89 -12.30
N CYS A 7 -11.45 -7.90 -12.26
CA CYS A 7 -10.63 -8.12 -13.46
C CYS A 7 -9.41 -9.05 -13.26
N GLY A 8 -9.21 -9.63 -12.07
CA GLY A 8 -8.09 -10.53 -11.77
C GLY A 8 -6.71 -9.87 -11.63
N SER A 9 -6.57 -8.58 -11.97
CA SER A 9 -5.30 -7.85 -11.86
C SER A 9 -4.87 -7.67 -10.39
N PRO A 10 -3.57 -7.52 -10.10
CA PRO A 10 -3.07 -7.32 -8.74
C PRO A 10 -3.45 -5.94 -8.17
N ALA A 11 -3.33 -5.80 -6.86
CA ALA A 11 -3.51 -4.53 -6.16
C ALA A 11 -2.28 -3.63 -6.31
N MET A 12 -2.44 -2.41 -6.83
CA MET A 12 -1.36 -1.42 -6.93
C MET A 12 -1.00 -0.85 -5.55
N ALA A 13 -2.01 -0.60 -4.72
CA ALA A 13 -1.86 -0.02 -3.39
C ALA A 13 -3.01 -0.45 -2.47
N GLY A 14 -2.90 -0.13 -1.18
CA GLY A 14 -3.96 -0.29 -0.19
C GLY A 14 -4.49 1.05 0.34
N VAL A 15 -5.70 1.04 0.88
CA VAL A 15 -6.33 2.21 1.52
C VAL A 15 -6.91 1.80 2.87
N VAL A 16 -6.55 2.53 3.92
CA VAL A 16 -7.16 2.40 5.25
C VAL A 16 -8.16 3.54 5.41
N ARG A 17 -9.45 3.18 5.47
CA ARG A 17 -10.56 4.13 5.55
C ARG A 17 -10.70 4.70 6.96
N ASN A 18 -11.19 5.94 7.09
CA ASN A 18 -11.39 6.63 8.39
C ASN A 18 -12.81 7.21 8.58
N ARG A 19 -13.82 6.70 7.85
CA ARG A 19 -15.18 7.28 7.89
C ARG A 19 -16.27 6.24 8.08
N GLY A 20 -17.20 6.55 8.98
CA GLY A 20 -18.44 5.79 9.19
C GLY A 20 -18.20 4.30 9.45
N LYS A 21 -19.07 3.45 8.87
CA LYS A 21 -19.00 1.98 8.99
C LYS A 21 -17.73 1.35 8.41
N HIS A 22 -16.93 2.12 7.67
CA HIS A 22 -15.69 1.65 7.07
C HIS A 22 -14.46 2.07 7.87
N ASN A 23 -14.63 2.77 8.99
CA ASN A 23 -13.50 3.24 9.79
C ASN A 23 -12.57 2.09 10.20
N GLY A 24 -11.27 2.27 9.93
CA GLY A 24 -10.22 1.31 10.19
C GLY A 24 -10.14 0.16 9.19
N LEU A 25 -11.09 -0.01 8.27
CA LEU A 25 -11.06 -1.11 7.31
C LEU A 25 -10.00 -0.88 6.22
N ARG A 26 -9.30 -1.95 5.86
CA ARG A 26 -8.33 -1.96 4.75
C ARG A 26 -9.02 -2.42 3.47
N TYR A 27 -8.81 -1.65 2.43
CA TYR A 27 -9.16 -1.97 1.06
C TYR A 27 -7.90 -2.05 0.21
N LEU A 28 -7.96 -2.78 -0.89
CA LEU A 28 -6.95 -2.79 -1.94
C LEU A 28 -7.49 -2.08 -3.17
N ALA A 29 -6.66 -1.32 -3.87
CA ALA A 29 -7.00 -0.64 -5.11
C ALA A 29 -6.39 -1.39 -6.30
N CYS A 30 -7.23 -1.79 -7.26
CA CYS A 30 -6.78 -2.53 -8.44
C CYS A 30 -5.85 -1.68 -9.31
N SER A 31 -4.75 -2.27 -9.78
CA SER A 31 -3.82 -1.66 -10.74
C SER A 31 -4.41 -1.34 -12.12
N LEU A 32 -5.53 -1.98 -12.50
CA LEU A 32 -6.12 -1.85 -13.83
C LEU A 32 -7.47 -1.13 -13.82
N CYS A 33 -8.47 -1.69 -13.12
CA CYS A 33 -9.86 -1.22 -13.22
C CYS A 33 -10.29 -0.30 -12.07
N ALA A 34 -9.36 0.07 -11.17
CA ALA A 34 -9.61 0.87 -9.96
C ALA A 34 -10.67 0.30 -8.99
N CYS A 35 -11.13 -0.94 -9.19
CA CYS A 35 -12.00 -1.63 -8.24
C CYS A 35 -11.30 -1.72 -6.88
N GLU A 36 -12.02 -1.34 -5.83
CA GLU A 36 -11.59 -1.52 -4.46
C GLU A 36 -12.30 -2.68 -3.79
N TRP A 37 -11.55 -3.49 -3.03
CA TRP A 37 -12.13 -4.60 -2.27
C TRP A 37 -11.50 -4.72 -0.89
N HIS A 38 -12.33 -5.14 0.07
CA HIS A 38 -11.94 -5.28 1.46
C HIS A 38 -11.00 -6.48 1.66
N VAL A 39 -9.99 -6.30 2.50
CA VAL A 39 -9.11 -7.37 2.98
C VAL A 39 -8.83 -7.19 4.47
N VAL A 40 -8.48 -8.29 5.14
CA VAL A 40 -8.12 -8.28 6.56
C VAL A 40 -6.86 -7.43 6.77
N ARG A 41 -6.84 -6.63 7.84
CA ARG A 41 -5.65 -5.85 8.23
C ARG A 41 -4.55 -6.76 8.78
N VAL A 42 -3.31 -6.25 8.76
CA VAL A 42 -2.16 -6.92 9.39
C VAL A 42 -1.98 -8.33 8.85
N LYS A 43 -2.05 -8.44 7.51
CA LYS A 43 -1.88 -9.69 6.77
C LYS A 43 -1.29 -9.34 5.41
N CYS A 44 -0.15 -9.94 5.08
CA CYS A 44 0.48 -9.78 3.77
C CYS A 44 -0.48 -10.24 2.68
N VAL A 45 -0.69 -9.40 1.67
CA VAL A 45 -1.62 -9.68 0.57
C VAL A 45 -1.08 -10.72 -0.43
N TYR A 46 0.21 -11.05 -0.31
CA TYR A 46 0.91 -11.97 -1.21
C TYR A 46 1.04 -13.36 -0.58
N CYS A 47 1.76 -13.49 0.53
CA CYS A 47 2.02 -14.77 1.22
C CYS A 47 1.07 -15.08 2.38
N GLU A 48 0.15 -14.17 2.71
CA GLU A 48 -0.84 -14.35 3.78
C GLU A 48 -0.30 -14.40 5.21
N SER A 49 1.00 -14.20 5.40
CA SER A 49 1.59 -14.08 6.73
C SER A 49 1.14 -12.81 7.45
N SER A 50 0.87 -12.93 8.74
CA SER A 50 0.66 -11.80 9.67
C SER A 50 1.86 -11.57 10.59
N LYS A 51 2.95 -12.32 10.38
CA LYS A 51 4.11 -12.33 11.27
C LYS A 51 5.05 -11.19 10.93
N ASP A 52 5.43 -10.42 11.95
CA ASP A 52 6.49 -9.40 11.90
C ASP A 52 6.37 -8.40 10.72
N LEU A 53 5.15 -8.07 10.31
CA LEU A 53 4.91 -7.05 9.28
C LEU A 53 5.42 -5.70 9.75
N ARG A 54 6.31 -5.09 8.96
CA ARG A 54 6.90 -3.78 9.24
C ARG A 54 6.14 -2.71 8.46
N TYR A 55 5.89 -1.58 9.09
CA TYR A 55 5.29 -0.42 8.43
C TYR A 55 6.30 0.72 8.40
N THR A 56 6.63 1.21 7.22
CA THR A 56 7.64 2.26 7.06
C THR A 56 7.15 3.36 6.12
N SER A 57 7.57 4.59 6.34
CA SER A 57 7.25 5.75 5.52
C SER A 57 8.53 6.48 5.13
N LEU A 58 8.44 7.49 4.26
CA LEU A 58 9.54 8.45 4.15
C LEU A 58 9.54 9.33 5.40
N ASP A 59 10.73 9.71 5.85
CA ASP A 59 10.88 10.69 6.91
C ASP A 59 10.49 12.07 6.36
N ASP A 60 9.54 12.73 7.04
CA ASP A 60 8.97 14.01 6.63
C ASP A 60 8.65 14.82 7.89
N ASP A 61 9.20 16.02 8.02
CA ASP A 61 8.98 16.91 9.17
C ASP A 61 7.56 17.49 9.20
N ARG A 62 6.82 17.37 8.09
CA ARG A 62 5.42 17.80 7.98
C ARG A 62 4.44 16.90 8.75
N HIS A 63 4.85 15.68 9.12
CA HIS A 63 3.98 14.71 9.78
C HIS A 63 4.57 14.27 11.13
N ALA A 64 3.73 14.22 12.16
CA ALA A 64 4.15 13.65 13.44
C ALA A 64 4.59 12.17 13.27
N PRO A 65 5.50 11.66 14.11
CA PRO A 65 5.93 10.27 14.07
C PRO A 65 4.73 9.31 14.07
N GLY A 66 4.71 8.38 13.12
CA GLY A 66 3.61 7.42 12.98
C GLY A 66 2.30 8.01 12.45
N LYS A 67 2.29 9.25 11.93
CA LYS A 67 1.15 9.92 11.28
C LYS A 67 1.38 10.20 9.79
N ALA A 68 2.38 9.59 9.16
CA ALA A 68 2.55 9.65 7.72
C ALA A 68 1.28 9.13 6.99
N PRO A 69 0.79 9.84 5.95
CA PRO A 69 -0.41 9.45 5.19
C PRO A 69 -0.15 8.26 4.27
N LEU A 70 1.08 8.09 3.78
CA LEU A 70 1.47 6.93 2.99
C LEU A 70 2.53 6.11 3.74
N ARG A 71 2.33 4.79 3.81
CA ARG A 71 3.28 3.85 4.43
C ARG A 71 3.35 2.57 3.61
N ALA A 72 4.51 1.96 3.52
CA ALA A 72 4.67 0.63 2.99
C ALA A 72 4.49 -0.42 4.10
N GLU A 73 3.61 -1.38 3.88
CA GLU A 73 3.56 -2.64 4.62
C GLU A 73 4.59 -3.59 3.98
N CYS A 74 5.66 -3.91 4.71
CA CYS A 74 6.74 -4.77 4.29
C CYS A 74 6.63 -6.13 4.99
N CYS A 75 6.66 -7.20 4.21
CA CYS A 75 6.59 -8.57 4.71
C CYS A 75 7.97 -9.23 4.66
N PRO A 76 8.61 -9.52 5.81
CA PRO A 76 9.93 -10.14 5.81
C PRO A 76 9.92 -11.60 5.34
N GLU A 77 8.76 -12.27 5.36
CA GLU A 77 8.66 -13.69 4.99
C GLU A 77 8.71 -13.92 3.47
N CYS A 78 8.27 -12.95 2.68
CA CYS A 78 8.29 -13.03 1.22
C CYS A 78 8.97 -11.82 0.55
N GLU A 79 9.68 -11.03 1.37
CA GLU A 79 10.50 -9.89 0.92
C GLU A 79 9.75 -8.96 -0.02
N SER A 80 8.45 -8.75 0.22
CA SER A 80 7.61 -7.89 -0.63
C SER A 80 6.99 -6.77 0.17
N TYR A 81 6.59 -5.70 -0.53
CA TYR A 81 5.86 -4.61 0.09
C TYR A 81 4.62 -4.18 -0.70
N LEU A 82 3.71 -3.51 0.00
CA LEU A 82 2.57 -2.81 -0.59
C LEU A 82 2.41 -1.45 0.11
N LYS A 83 2.39 -0.37 -0.67
CA LYS A 83 2.06 0.96 -0.14
C LYS A 83 0.60 1.06 0.26
N GLN A 84 0.34 1.81 1.32
CA GLN A 84 -0.98 2.00 1.90
C GLN A 84 -1.21 3.47 2.24
N ASN A 85 -2.34 4.01 1.79
CA ASN A 85 -2.83 5.34 2.13
C ASN A 85 -3.69 5.26 3.39
N TYR A 86 -3.40 6.08 4.38
CA TYR A 86 -4.13 6.18 5.64
C TYR A 86 -4.98 7.44 5.63
N LEU A 87 -6.28 7.29 5.33
CA LEU A 87 -7.20 8.42 5.19
C LEU A 87 -7.51 9.16 6.50
N GLU A 88 -7.02 8.63 7.62
CA GLU A 88 -7.02 9.34 8.91
C GLU A 88 -6.06 10.52 8.92
N ASN A 89 -4.93 10.39 8.20
CA ASN A 89 -3.88 11.40 8.20
C ASN A 89 -3.97 12.33 6.99
N ASP A 90 -4.55 11.87 5.89
CA ASP A 90 -4.91 12.69 4.74
C ASP A 90 -6.18 12.16 4.07
N ALA A 91 -7.29 12.91 4.21
CA ALA A 91 -8.57 12.50 3.65
C ALA A 91 -8.66 12.63 2.12
N ALA A 92 -7.73 13.35 1.49
CA ALA A 92 -7.65 13.53 0.05
C ALA A 92 -6.70 12.54 -0.64
N ALA A 93 -5.97 11.73 0.14
CA ALA A 93 -5.05 10.73 -0.38
C ALA A 93 -5.73 9.80 -1.40
N GLU A 94 -5.05 9.58 -2.51
CA GLU A 94 -5.53 8.84 -3.67
C GLU A 94 -4.46 7.80 -4.10
N PRO A 95 -4.82 6.51 -4.18
CA PRO A 95 -3.87 5.43 -4.45
C PRO A 95 -2.94 5.62 -5.64
N LEU A 96 -3.44 6.08 -6.79
CA LEU A 96 -2.63 6.18 -8.01
C LEU A 96 -1.65 7.35 -7.93
N ALA A 97 -2.14 8.53 -7.57
CA ALA A 97 -1.35 9.76 -7.51
C ALA A 97 -0.28 9.69 -6.42
N ASP A 98 -0.65 9.24 -5.22
CA ASP A 98 0.28 9.17 -4.10
C ASP A 98 1.35 8.09 -4.31
N ASP A 99 0.98 7.00 -5.01
CA ASP A 99 1.95 5.98 -5.39
C ASP A 99 3.05 6.53 -6.31
N LEU A 100 2.67 7.34 -7.32
CA LEU A 100 3.62 8.03 -8.20
C LEU A 100 4.39 9.15 -7.47
N ALA A 101 3.76 9.83 -6.51
CA ALA A 101 4.40 10.89 -5.74
C ALA A 101 5.44 10.35 -4.73
N SER A 102 5.40 9.05 -4.42
CA SER A 102 6.23 8.43 -3.38
C SER A 102 7.29 7.47 -3.91
N LEU A 103 7.78 7.63 -5.15
CA LEU A 103 8.78 6.73 -5.75
C LEU A 103 10.08 6.59 -4.96
N ALA A 104 10.47 7.65 -4.22
CA ALA A 104 11.61 7.58 -3.33
C ALA A 104 11.47 6.50 -2.24
N LEU A 105 10.24 6.16 -1.84
CA LEU A 105 9.99 5.06 -0.90
C LEU A 105 10.25 3.71 -1.55
N ASP A 106 9.90 3.53 -2.83
CA ASP A 106 10.18 2.30 -3.56
C ASP A 106 11.70 2.08 -3.67
N ILE A 107 12.45 3.13 -4.04
CA ILE A 107 13.91 3.06 -4.18
C ILE A 107 14.55 2.61 -2.86
N ARG A 108 14.18 3.26 -1.75
CA ARG A 108 14.71 2.89 -0.42
C ARG A 108 14.36 1.44 -0.05
N LEU A 109 13.14 0.98 -0.37
CA LEU A 109 12.72 -0.38 -0.04
C LEU A 109 13.43 -1.42 -0.90
N ASP A 110 13.71 -1.12 -2.17
CA ASP A 110 14.49 -1.97 -3.06
C ASP A 110 15.94 -2.11 -2.56
N GLU A 111 16.56 -1.01 -2.10
CA GLU A 111 17.88 -1.03 -1.44
C GLU A 111 17.88 -1.87 -0.14
N GLU A 112 16.75 -1.93 0.56
CA GLU A 112 16.55 -2.78 1.75
C GLU A 112 16.20 -4.24 1.39
N GLY A 113 16.10 -4.60 0.11
CA GLY A 113 15.81 -5.95 -0.38
C GLY A 113 14.32 -6.31 -0.44
N PHE A 114 13.42 -5.33 -0.37
CA PHE A 114 11.98 -5.55 -0.55
C PHE A 114 11.55 -5.29 -1.99
N HIS A 115 10.77 -6.20 -2.55
CA HIS A 115 10.34 -6.16 -3.93
C HIS A 115 8.86 -5.76 -4.08
N ARG A 116 8.61 -4.96 -5.11
CA ARG A 116 7.27 -4.58 -5.52
C ARG A 116 6.71 -5.61 -6.50
N LEU A 117 5.60 -6.25 -6.13
CA LEU A 117 4.99 -7.30 -6.96
C LEU A 117 3.88 -6.79 -7.89
N ALA A 118 3.36 -5.60 -7.65
CA ALA A 118 2.26 -5.03 -8.44
C ALA A 118 2.67 -3.71 -9.11
N PRO A 119 2.38 -3.56 -10.42
CA PRO A 119 2.75 -2.37 -11.17
C PRO A 119 1.82 -1.19 -10.84
N ASN A 120 2.32 0.02 -11.11
CA ASN A 120 1.48 1.15 -11.48
C ASN A 120 1.52 1.26 -13.01
N LEU A 121 0.38 1.08 -13.68
CA LEU A 121 0.35 1.00 -15.15
C LEU A 121 0.62 2.35 -15.85
N MET A 122 0.73 3.44 -15.09
CA MET A 122 1.14 4.76 -15.61
C MET A 122 2.65 4.97 -15.57
N LEU A 123 3.42 4.02 -15.03
CA LEU A 123 4.88 4.08 -14.91
C LEU A 123 5.52 2.75 -15.27
N ALA A 124 6.25 2.71 -16.38
CA ALA A 124 7.09 1.55 -16.71
C ALA A 124 8.33 1.53 -15.80
N PRO A 125 8.74 0.36 -15.27
CA PRO A 125 10.05 0.21 -14.64
C PRO A 125 11.16 0.55 -15.64
N GLY A 126 12.18 1.29 -15.19
CA GLY A 126 13.36 1.67 -15.98
C GLY A 126 14.42 0.59 -16.04
#